data_AF-A0A1Z3N7K2-F1
#
_entry.id   AF-A0A1Z3N7K2-F1
#
_cell.length_a   1.000
_cell.length_b   1.000
_cell.length_c   1.000
_cell.angle_alpha   90.00
_cell.angle_beta   90.00
_cell.angle_gamma   90.00
#
_symmetry.space_group_name_H-M   'P 1'
#
loop_
_entity.id
_entity.type
_entity.pdbx_description
1 polymer ?
#
loop_
_entity_poly.entity_id
_entity_poly.type
_entity_poly.pdbx_seq_one_letter_code
_entity_poly.pdbx_strand_id
1 'polypeptide(L)'
;MKTFNSKLIFLLAAFSLMGVGCGKSNQFQTGSNTNTPVVDGGVDGSVPTSPDGSGSSSSGSTSGSNTVDFVPTSFTEFSNYVASHPLNNPSNYKLTVDLQKLESGRYAGSVKISYVDTGYQYQGVFESGSGTNQKLSGLQDNNMLEYNYNYWFKYGSKTVFSAYFQDAQGAIVLIVDNVVNQGDGQGGGYVTGSVYYKNFAQSYVQQSPYRKCWYIRSGPYNCRASAVIDKTSLYPADGFKKLGTFSGLAKSAAFK
;
A
#
# COMPACT_ATOMS: atom_id res chain seq x y z
N MET A 1 67.26 -11.81 -5.29
CA MET A 1 66.95 -11.66 -3.86
C MET A 1 67.05 -10.19 -3.48
N LYS A 2 65.95 -9.55 -3.13
CA LYS A 2 65.95 -8.19 -2.56
C LYS A 2 65.05 -8.20 -1.32
N THR A 3 65.70 -8.20 -0.18
CA THR A 3 65.14 -8.08 1.16
C THR A 3 64.76 -6.62 1.39
N PHE A 4 63.51 -6.38 1.79
CA PHE A 4 63.11 -5.12 2.41
C PHE A 4 63.11 -5.30 3.92
N ASN A 5 63.89 -4.45 4.58
CA ASN A 5 64.06 -4.39 6.01
C ASN A 5 63.67 -2.97 6.47
N SER A 6 63.22 -2.89 7.71
CA SER A 6 63.35 -1.75 8.61
C SER A 6 62.20 -0.73 8.74
N LYS A 7 61.49 -0.91 9.88
CA LYS A 7 61.27 0.04 10.99
C LYS A 7 60.21 1.14 10.88
N LEU A 8 59.49 1.23 12.02
CA LEU A 8 58.81 2.39 12.62
C LEU A 8 57.57 2.89 11.84
N ILE A 9 56.39 3.01 12.44
CA ILE A 9 56.08 4.07 13.42
C ILE A 9 54.98 3.59 14.38
N PHE A 10 55.25 3.72 15.67
CA PHE A 10 54.27 3.78 16.75
C PHE A 10 53.52 5.12 16.68
N LEU A 11 52.19 5.11 16.78
CA LEU A 11 51.46 6.28 17.27
C LEU A 11 50.34 5.82 18.24
N LEU A 12 50.61 6.02 19.53
CA LEU A 12 49.62 6.05 20.60
C LEU A 12 48.98 7.44 20.62
N ALA A 13 47.65 7.50 20.68
CA ALA A 13 46.93 8.59 21.35
C ALA A 13 45.56 8.09 21.81
N ALA A 14 45.45 7.85 23.11
CA ALA A 14 44.20 7.67 23.81
C ALA A 14 43.54 9.04 24.05
N PHE A 15 42.23 9.15 23.85
CA PHE A 15 41.41 10.13 24.55
C PHE A 15 40.10 9.49 25.00
N SER A 16 39.78 9.80 26.25
CA SER A 16 38.85 9.18 27.17
C SER A 16 37.42 9.74 27.07
N LEU A 17 36.47 8.81 27.20
CA LEU A 17 35.26 8.84 28.06
C LEU A 17 34.38 10.11 28.17
N MET A 18 33.10 9.86 27.83
CA MET A 18 31.88 10.23 28.56
C MET A 18 31.38 11.68 28.55
N GLY A 19 30.23 11.85 27.88
CA GLY A 19 29.26 12.93 28.10
C GLY A 19 27.84 12.36 28.00
N VAL A 20 27.26 12.01 29.16
CA VAL A 20 25.85 11.66 29.35
C VAL A 20 25.01 12.94 29.30
N GLY A 21 24.04 12.99 28.40
CA GLY A 21 23.02 14.05 28.34
C GLY A 21 21.63 13.48 28.59
N CYS A 22 21.26 13.34 29.87
CA CYS A 22 19.88 13.16 30.29
C CYS A 22 19.12 14.49 30.17
N GLY A 23 18.11 14.53 29.31
CA GLY A 23 17.00 15.48 29.41
C GLY A 23 15.73 14.74 29.86
N LYS A 24 15.47 14.74 31.18
CA LYS A 24 14.13 14.52 31.77
C LYS A 24 13.34 15.85 31.62
N SER A 25 12.03 15.95 31.55
CA SER A 25 10.88 15.06 31.40
C SER A 25 9.66 16.01 31.44
N ASN A 26 8.63 15.80 30.62
CA ASN A 26 7.26 16.04 31.07
C ASN A 26 6.51 14.73 30.91
N GLN A 27 6.06 14.21 32.04
CA GLN A 27 5.38 12.94 32.18
C GLN A 27 4.02 12.99 31.50
N PHE A 28 3.72 11.95 30.74
CA PHE A 28 2.37 11.38 30.69
C PHE A 28 2.52 9.85 30.77
N GLN A 29 2.49 9.31 31.99
CA GLN A 29 1.94 7.99 32.28
C GLN A 29 0.42 8.08 32.02
N THR A 30 -0.32 7.10 31.52
CA THR A 30 -0.21 5.64 31.56
C THR A 30 -1.24 5.11 30.57
N GLY A 31 -0.99 3.96 29.95
CA GLY A 31 -1.99 3.26 29.15
C GLY A 31 -1.36 2.29 28.18
N SER A 32 -0.72 1.24 28.70
CA SER A 32 -0.33 0.09 27.89
C SER A 32 -1.61 -0.66 27.51
N ASN A 33 -2.24 -0.26 26.41
CA ASN A 33 -3.16 -1.10 25.67
C ASN A 33 -2.43 -1.56 24.42
N THR A 34 -1.96 -2.80 24.44
CA THR A 34 -1.73 -3.58 23.22
C THR A 34 -3.07 -3.68 22.48
N ASN A 35 -3.38 -2.68 21.66
CA ASN A 35 -4.51 -2.77 20.74
C ASN A 35 -4.12 -3.76 19.65
N THR A 36 -4.61 -4.99 19.77
CA THR A 36 -4.87 -5.83 18.61
C THR A 36 -5.81 -5.06 17.67
N PRO A 37 -5.55 -5.02 16.36
CA PRO A 37 -6.49 -4.44 15.42
C PRO A 37 -7.79 -5.24 15.49
N VAL A 38 -8.88 -4.58 15.91
CA VAL A 38 -10.22 -5.16 15.85
C VAL A 38 -10.62 -5.20 14.38
N VAL A 39 -10.68 -6.40 13.81
CA VAL A 39 -11.50 -6.64 12.61
C VAL A 39 -12.92 -6.30 13.00
N ASP A 40 -13.58 -5.43 12.24
CA ASP A 40 -14.98 -5.08 12.45
C ASP A 40 -15.84 -6.34 12.30
N GLY A 41 -16.03 -7.02 13.44
CA GLY A 41 -16.82 -8.22 13.64
C GLY A 41 -18.08 -7.85 14.40
N GLY A 42 -18.82 -6.87 13.89
CA GLY A 42 -20.18 -6.55 14.30
C GLY A 42 -21.15 -6.98 13.19
N VAL A 43 -22.13 -7.79 13.56
CA VAL A 43 -23.27 -8.12 12.72
C VAL A 43 -23.93 -6.80 12.29
N ASP A 44 -24.10 -6.64 10.97
CA ASP A 44 -24.50 -5.41 10.26
C ASP A 44 -23.35 -4.44 9.95
N GLY A 45 -22.68 -4.72 8.83
CA GLY A 45 -21.59 -3.92 8.26
C GLY A 45 -22.08 -2.64 7.60
N SER A 46 -22.69 -1.75 8.37
CA SER A 46 -22.96 -0.39 7.93
C SER A 46 -21.63 0.36 7.82
N VAL A 47 -21.29 0.72 6.59
CA VAL A 47 -20.46 1.91 6.29
C VAL A 47 -20.94 3.03 7.22
N PRO A 48 -20.07 3.88 7.80
CA PRO A 48 -20.55 5.07 8.48
C PRO A 48 -21.42 5.87 7.51
N THR A 49 -22.73 5.79 7.69
CA THR A 49 -23.67 6.70 7.04
C THR A 49 -23.46 8.05 7.70
N SER A 50 -23.37 9.07 6.87
CA SER A 50 -23.41 10.48 7.29
C SER A 50 -24.61 10.72 8.22
N PRO A 51 -24.59 11.72 9.14
CA PRO A 51 -25.62 11.90 10.14
C PRO A 51 -27.03 11.93 9.53
N ASP A 52 -27.94 11.20 10.17
CA ASP A 52 -29.31 10.95 9.71
C ASP A 52 -30.06 12.24 9.37
N GLY A 53 -30.28 12.46 8.07
CA GLY A 53 -31.31 13.32 7.52
C GLY A 53 -32.26 12.45 6.72
N SER A 54 -33.51 12.34 7.16
CA SER A 54 -34.58 11.60 6.48
C SER A 54 -34.91 12.25 5.12
N GLY A 55 -34.25 11.79 4.07
CA GLY A 55 -34.48 12.19 2.67
C GLY A 55 -34.92 11.00 1.83
N SER A 56 -36.14 11.07 1.29
CA SER A 56 -36.79 10.07 0.45
C SER A 56 -35.91 9.60 -0.71
N SER A 57 -35.90 8.28 -0.94
CA SER A 57 -35.13 7.60 -1.99
C SER A 57 -35.50 8.06 -3.40
N SER A 58 -34.57 8.73 -4.06
CA SER A 58 -34.49 8.78 -5.54
C SER A 58 -33.24 8.01 -5.97
N SER A 59 -33.40 7.06 -6.89
CA SER A 59 -32.33 6.34 -7.57
C SER A 59 -31.41 7.32 -8.30
N GLY A 60 -30.44 7.88 -7.59
CA GLY A 60 -29.47 8.84 -8.09
C GLY A 60 -28.26 8.10 -8.65
N SER A 61 -27.96 8.36 -9.92
CA SER A 61 -26.72 7.98 -10.59
C SER A 61 -25.52 8.25 -9.68
N THR A 62 -24.64 7.25 -9.48
CA THR A 62 -23.37 7.40 -8.76
C THR A 62 -22.49 8.42 -9.49
N SER A 63 -22.62 9.69 -9.12
CA SER A 63 -21.88 10.80 -9.70
C SER A 63 -20.44 10.76 -9.19
N GLY A 64 -19.51 10.24 -10.00
CA GLY A 64 -18.09 10.27 -9.68
C GLY A 64 -17.24 9.35 -10.55
N SER A 65 -15.99 9.74 -10.80
CA SER A 65 -15.03 8.94 -11.57
C SER A 65 -14.25 8.00 -10.66
N ASN A 66 -14.06 6.76 -11.09
CA ASN A 66 -13.10 5.82 -10.49
C ASN A 66 -11.66 6.01 -11.00
N THR A 67 -11.44 7.06 -11.81
CA THR A 67 -10.15 7.46 -12.38
C THR A 67 -9.84 8.91 -12.03
N VAL A 68 -8.62 9.18 -11.56
CA VAL A 68 -8.15 10.50 -11.12
C VAL A 68 -6.73 10.78 -11.59
N ASP A 69 -6.32 12.04 -11.47
CA ASP A 69 -4.92 12.42 -11.63
C ASP A 69 -4.05 11.73 -10.58
N PHE A 70 -2.94 11.17 -11.05
CA PHE A 70 -1.90 10.61 -10.21
C PHE A 70 -0.70 11.55 -10.22
N VAL A 71 -0.11 11.78 -9.06
CA VAL A 71 1.06 12.65 -8.91
C VAL A 71 2.23 11.78 -8.44
N PRO A 72 3.14 11.38 -9.34
CA PRO A 72 4.34 10.67 -8.96
C PRO A 72 5.19 11.47 -7.97
N THR A 73 5.87 10.79 -7.05
CA THR A 73 6.77 11.43 -6.07
C THR A 73 7.90 12.18 -6.77
N SER A 74 8.47 11.58 -7.81
CA SER A 74 9.49 12.19 -8.67
C SER A 74 9.60 11.41 -9.99
N PHE A 75 10.19 12.04 -11.01
CA PHE A 75 10.53 11.36 -12.26
C PHE A 75 11.43 10.14 -12.02
N THR A 76 12.47 10.28 -11.19
CA THR A 76 13.41 9.19 -10.87
C THR A 76 12.69 8.00 -10.25
N GLU A 77 11.79 8.24 -9.30
CA GLU A 77 11.08 7.15 -8.63
C GLU A 77 10.09 6.47 -9.56
N PHE A 78 9.40 7.23 -10.41
CA PHE A 78 8.52 6.66 -11.41
C PHE A 78 9.29 5.85 -12.47
N SER A 79 10.48 6.30 -12.88
CA SER A 79 11.38 5.53 -13.75
C SER A 79 11.85 4.23 -13.09
N ASN A 80 12.14 4.25 -11.79
CA ASN A 80 12.50 3.05 -11.03
C ASN A 80 11.32 2.08 -10.93
N TYR A 81 10.09 2.57 -10.85
CA TYR A 81 8.88 1.76 -10.89
C TYR A 81 8.70 1.10 -12.25
N VAL A 82 8.79 1.86 -13.35
CA VAL A 82 8.57 1.34 -14.70
C VAL A 82 9.58 0.26 -15.05
N ALA A 83 10.88 0.49 -14.81
CA ALA A 83 12.04 -0.42 -14.92
C ALA A 83 12.24 -1.24 -16.23
N SER A 84 11.22 -1.37 -17.06
CA SER A 84 11.15 -2.18 -18.28
C SER A 84 11.62 -1.41 -19.51
N HIS A 85 11.57 -0.09 -19.45
CA HIS A 85 12.04 0.81 -20.49
C HIS A 85 12.45 2.15 -19.87
N PRO A 86 13.39 2.89 -20.49
CA PRO A 86 13.68 4.26 -20.13
C PRO A 86 12.46 5.16 -20.37
N LEU A 87 12.22 6.07 -19.44
CA LEU A 87 11.22 7.13 -19.59
C LEU A 87 11.87 8.37 -20.19
N ASN A 88 11.20 9.03 -21.13
CA ASN A 88 11.74 10.23 -21.78
C ASN A 88 11.04 11.51 -21.30
N ASN A 89 9.73 11.59 -21.47
CA ASN A 89 8.91 12.70 -21.02
C ASN A 89 7.49 12.23 -20.63
N PRO A 90 7.37 11.42 -19.58
CA PRO A 90 6.10 10.87 -19.13
C PRO A 90 5.17 11.97 -18.56
N SER A 91 3.90 11.92 -18.95
CA SER A 91 2.86 12.90 -18.61
C SER A 91 1.48 12.23 -18.49
N ASN A 92 0.45 13.00 -18.13
CA ASN A 92 -0.94 12.54 -18.03
C ASN A 92 -1.09 11.27 -17.17
N TYR A 93 -0.43 11.26 -16.02
CA TYR A 93 -0.50 10.15 -15.08
C TYR A 93 -1.90 10.04 -14.49
N LYS A 94 -2.50 8.85 -14.59
CA LYS A 94 -3.82 8.55 -14.04
C LYS A 94 -3.76 7.32 -13.15
N LEU A 95 -4.56 7.35 -12.10
CA LEU A 95 -4.86 6.21 -11.25
C LEU A 95 -6.33 5.84 -11.44
N THR A 96 -6.60 4.61 -11.83
CA THR A 96 -7.95 4.01 -11.81
C THR A 96 -8.00 2.96 -10.70
N VAL A 97 -9.06 2.99 -9.89
CA VAL A 97 -9.31 1.99 -8.85
C VAL A 97 -10.68 1.39 -9.11
N ASP A 98 -10.75 0.07 -9.27
CA ASP A 98 -12.01 -0.64 -9.46
C ASP A 98 -12.05 -1.86 -8.54
N LEU A 99 -12.65 -1.66 -7.37
CA LEU A 99 -12.75 -2.66 -6.33
C LEU A 99 -14.20 -3.02 -6.08
N GLN A 100 -14.42 -4.32 -5.83
CA GLN A 100 -15.70 -4.87 -5.42
C GLN A 100 -15.59 -5.39 -4.00
N LYS A 101 -16.52 -4.97 -3.16
CA LYS A 101 -16.72 -5.51 -1.82
C LYS A 101 -17.22 -6.95 -1.96
N LEU A 102 -16.50 -7.87 -1.35
CA LEU A 102 -16.86 -9.28 -1.26
C LEU A 102 -17.37 -9.60 0.16
N GLU A 103 -17.72 -10.86 0.38
CA GLU A 103 -18.06 -11.39 1.70
C GLU A 103 -16.98 -11.01 2.73
N SER A 104 -17.36 -10.80 3.99
CA SER A 104 -16.51 -10.30 5.10
C SER A 104 -16.06 -8.83 5.04
N GLY A 105 -16.56 -8.02 4.10
CA GLY A 105 -16.25 -6.57 4.05
C GLY A 105 -14.88 -6.24 3.48
N ARG A 106 -14.27 -7.20 2.76
CA ARG A 106 -12.98 -7.08 2.10
C ARG A 106 -13.14 -6.82 0.60
N TYR A 107 -12.09 -6.38 -0.07
CA TYR A 107 -12.15 -5.87 -1.44
C TYR A 107 -11.20 -6.60 -2.38
N ALA A 108 -11.74 -7.11 -3.50
CA ALA A 108 -10.98 -7.62 -4.63
C ALA A 108 -11.15 -6.68 -5.83
N GLY A 109 -10.32 -6.85 -6.86
CA GLY A 109 -10.41 -6.07 -8.09
C GLY A 109 -9.05 -5.60 -8.58
N SER A 110 -9.04 -4.43 -9.22
CA SER A 110 -7.85 -3.92 -9.91
C SER A 110 -7.54 -2.47 -9.57
N VAL A 111 -6.25 -2.17 -9.65
CA VAL A 111 -5.73 -0.80 -9.65
C VAL A 111 -4.88 -0.64 -10.91
N LYS A 112 -5.17 0.39 -11.69
CA LYS A 112 -4.45 0.70 -12.93
C LYS A 112 -3.73 2.03 -12.79
N ILE A 113 -2.46 2.04 -13.18
CA ILE A 113 -1.63 3.25 -13.28
C ILE A 113 -1.31 3.43 -14.76
N SER A 114 -1.77 4.52 -15.37
CA SER A 114 -1.50 4.83 -16.77
C SER A 114 -0.80 6.16 -16.93
N TYR A 115 -0.02 6.31 -17.99
CA TYR A 115 0.67 7.55 -18.34
C TYR A 115 0.91 7.59 -19.86
N VAL A 116 1.30 8.75 -20.37
CA VAL A 116 1.70 8.93 -21.76
C VAL A 116 3.19 9.27 -21.79
N ASP A 117 3.99 8.51 -22.53
CA ASP A 117 5.40 8.83 -22.79
C ASP A 117 5.67 8.81 -24.29
N THR A 118 6.33 9.84 -24.80
CA THR A 118 6.62 10.02 -26.25
C THR A 118 5.42 9.85 -27.19
N GLY A 119 4.22 10.16 -26.70
CA GLY A 119 2.96 10.05 -27.45
C GLY A 119 2.27 8.67 -27.36
N TYR A 120 2.90 7.69 -26.72
CA TYR A 120 2.33 6.36 -26.49
C TYR A 120 1.70 6.26 -25.10
N GLN A 121 0.54 5.61 -25.02
CA GLN A 121 -0.12 5.31 -23.75
C GLN A 121 0.42 4.00 -23.16
N TYR A 122 0.87 4.08 -21.92
CA TYR A 122 1.32 2.95 -21.12
C TYR A 122 0.37 2.73 -19.95
N GLN A 123 0.23 1.48 -19.53
CA GLN A 123 -0.53 1.12 -18.33
C GLN A 123 0.04 -0.12 -17.64
N GLY A 124 0.06 -0.08 -16.30
CA GLY A 124 0.18 -1.26 -15.46
C GLY A 124 -1.18 -1.56 -14.81
N VAL A 125 -1.61 -2.83 -14.82
CA VAL A 125 -2.85 -3.28 -14.18
C VAL A 125 -2.47 -4.28 -13.11
N PHE A 126 -2.72 -3.92 -11.85
CA PHE A 126 -2.42 -4.73 -10.69
C PHE A 126 -3.70 -5.31 -10.14
N GLU A 127 -3.69 -6.59 -9.79
CA GLU A 127 -4.88 -7.32 -9.40
C GLU A 127 -4.75 -7.97 -8.03
N SER A 128 -5.89 -8.06 -7.36
CA SER A 128 -6.15 -8.95 -6.24
C SER A 128 -7.44 -9.69 -6.56
N GLY A 129 -7.34 -11.00 -6.82
CA GLY A 129 -8.47 -11.79 -7.27
C GLY A 129 -9.48 -12.02 -6.14
N SER A 130 -10.67 -12.51 -6.51
CA SER A 130 -11.74 -12.92 -5.58
C SER A 130 -11.60 -14.37 -5.12
N GLY A 131 -10.54 -15.06 -5.54
CA GLY A 131 -10.31 -16.47 -5.25
C GLY A 131 -9.63 -16.72 -3.90
N THR A 132 -9.28 -17.99 -3.69
CA THR A 132 -8.47 -18.47 -2.58
C THR A 132 -7.18 -19.06 -3.10
N ASN A 133 -6.10 -18.93 -2.33
CA ASN A 133 -4.90 -19.66 -2.64
C ASN A 133 -5.11 -21.19 -2.60
N GLN A 134 -4.56 -21.89 -3.58
CA GLN A 134 -4.69 -23.34 -3.70
C GLN A 134 -4.08 -24.09 -2.52
N LYS A 135 -4.77 -25.11 -2.01
CA LYS A 135 -4.27 -26.00 -0.97
C LYS A 135 -3.05 -26.80 -1.46
N LEU A 136 -1.89 -26.55 -0.88
CA LEU A 136 -0.64 -27.29 -1.13
C LEU A 136 -0.02 -27.73 0.20
N SER A 137 0.54 -28.94 0.23
CA SER A 137 1.13 -29.50 1.45
C SER A 137 2.28 -28.62 1.97
N GLY A 138 2.35 -28.41 3.28
CA GLY A 138 3.41 -27.65 3.95
C GLY A 138 3.26 -26.11 3.90
N LEU A 139 2.22 -25.57 3.24
CA LEU A 139 1.99 -24.12 3.19
C LEU A 139 1.01 -23.65 4.28
N GLN A 140 1.31 -22.50 4.88
CA GLN A 140 0.58 -21.94 6.02
C GLN A 140 -0.65 -21.11 5.63
N ASP A 141 -0.78 -20.80 4.35
CA ASP A 141 -1.74 -19.87 3.78
C ASP A 141 -2.76 -20.58 2.88
N ASN A 142 -2.90 -21.90 3.03
CA ASN A 142 -3.90 -22.72 2.35
C ASN A 142 -5.32 -22.17 2.57
N ASN A 143 -6.10 -22.06 1.48
CA ASN A 143 -7.47 -21.54 1.48
C ASN A 143 -7.61 -20.08 1.95
N MET A 144 -6.50 -19.35 2.09
CA MET A 144 -6.56 -17.93 2.39
C MET A 144 -7.07 -17.16 1.16
N LEU A 145 -8.01 -16.25 1.39
CA LEU A 145 -8.56 -15.36 0.37
C LEU A 145 -7.43 -14.51 -0.23
N GLU A 146 -7.39 -14.35 -1.55
CA GLU A 146 -6.37 -13.49 -2.18
C GLU A 146 -6.48 -12.05 -1.68
N TYR A 147 -7.70 -11.57 -1.48
CA TYR A 147 -8.06 -10.25 -0.97
C TYR A 147 -8.07 -10.14 0.56
N ASN A 148 -7.50 -11.10 1.30
CA ASN A 148 -7.58 -11.16 2.77
C ASN A 148 -7.04 -9.91 3.48
N TYR A 149 -6.16 -9.14 2.85
CA TYR A 149 -5.58 -7.94 3.47
C TYR A 149 -6.19 -6.63 2.96
N ASN A 150 -7.22 -6.69 2.11
CA ASN A 150 -7.76 -5.51 1.43
C ASN A 150 -9.04 -5.06 2.13
N TYR A 151 -8.93 -4.18 3.13
CA TYR A 151 -10.09 -3.75 3.92
C TYR A 151 -9.87 -2.41 4.61
N TRP A 152 -10.98 -1.78 4.99
CA TRP A 152 -11.01 -0.58 5.81
C TRP A 152 -10.77 -0.94 7.28
N PHE A 153 -9.95 -0.16 7.98
CA PHE A 153 -9.63 -0.38 9.39
C PHE A 153 -9.49 0.95 10.13
N LYS A 154 -9.48 0.90 11.47
CA LYS A 154 -9.23 2.07 12.31
C LYS A 154 -7.73 2.26 12.55
N TYR A 155 -7.25 3.47 12.31
CA TYR A 155 -5.90 3.89 12.67
C TYR A 155 -5.98 5.20 13.45
N GLY A 156 -5.81 5.12 14.77
CA GLY A 156 -6.21 6.20 15.68
C GLY A 156 -7.71 6.47 15.57
N SER A 157 -8.10 7.73 15.39
CA SER A 157 -9.50 8.14 15.20
C SER A 157 -9.99 8.06 13.74
N LYS A 158 -9.10 7.74 12.79
CA LYS A 158 -9.43 7.75 11.36
C LYS A 158 -9.81 6.35 10.86
N THR A 159 -10.77 6.30 9.94
CA THR A 159 -11.00 5.11 9.10
C THR A 159 -10.12 5.22 7.87
N VAL A 160 -9.27 4.21 7.65
CA VAL A 160 -8.29 4.16 6.58
C VAL A 160 -8.43 2.85 5.81
N PHE A 161 -7.92 2.79 4.59
CA PHE A 161 -7.91 1.57 3.77
C PHE A 161 -6.47 1.22 3.41
N SER A 162 -6.15 -0.06 3.43
CA SER A 162 -4.94 -0.57 2.79
C SER A 162 -5.21 -1.87 2.06
N ALA A 163 -4.60 -2.04 0.89
CA ALA A 163 -4.78 -3.22 0.05
C ALA A 163 -3.54 -3.55 -0.79
N TYR A 164 -3.35 -4.83 -1.05
CA TYR A 164 -2.35 -5.36 -1.97
C TYR A 164 -2.91 -5.64 -3.35
N PHE A 165 -2.09 -5.36 -4.35
CA PHE A 165 -2.31 -5.78 -5.73
C PHE A 165 -0.96 -6.16 -6.35
N GLN A 166 -0.97 -7.05 -7.34
CA GLN A 166 0.25 -7.41 -8.08
C GLN A 166 0.00 -7.53 -9.58
N ASP A 167 1.05 -7.38 -10.36
CA ASP A 167 1.11 -7.75 -11.76
C ASP A 167 2.26 -8.77 -11.95
N ALA A 168 2.78 -8.89 -13.18
CA ALA A 168 3.91 -9.79 -13.46
C ALA A 168 5.28 -9.19 -13.07
N GLN A 169 5.34 -7.89 -12.83
CA GLN A 169 6.57 -7.11 -12.66
C GLN A 169 6.79 -6.69 -11.20
N GLY A 170 5.73 -6.62 -10.41
CA GLY A 170 5.81 -6.21 -9.02
C GLY A 170 4.48 -6.23 -8.28
N ALA A 171 4.49 -5.54 -7.16
CA ALA A 171 3.34 -5.36 -6.29
C ALA A 171 3.15 -3.89 -5.97
N ILE A 172 1.90 -3.50 -5.76
CA ILE A 172 1.54 -2.21 -5.18
C ILE A 172 0.73 -2.38 -3.91
N VAL A 173 0.86 -1.37 -3.05
CA VAL A 173 -0.01 -1.17 -1.90
C VAL A 173 -0.74 0.15 -2.09
N LEU A 174 -2.07 0.07 -2.17
CA LEU A 174 -2.94 1.23 -2.17
C LEU A 174 -3.27 1.60 -0.72
N ILE A 175 -3.04 2.86 -0.35
CA ILE A 175 -3.41 3.41 0.96
C ILE A 175 -4.40 4.55 0.75
N VAL A 176 -5.55 4.48 1.41
CA VAL A 176 -6.46 5.63 1.59
C VAL A 176 -6.38 6.05 3.05
N ASP A 177 -5.96 7.29 3.29
CA ASP A 177 -5.78 7.84 4.63
C ASP A 177 -6.69 9.04 4.92
N ASN A 178 -7.47 9.48 3.92
CA ASN A 178 -8.46 10.53 4.08
C ASN A 178 -9.73 10.26 3.25
N VAL A 179 -10.88 10.50 3.86
CA VAL A 179 -12.21 10.44 3.24
C VAL A 179 -12.87 11.79 3.45
N VAL A 180 -13.12 12.51 2.35
CA VAL A 180 -13.79 13.80 2.35
C VAL A 180 -15.26 13.58 2.05
N ASN A 181 -16.12 13.84 3.03
CA ASN A 181 -17.57 13.89 2.84
C ASN A 181 -17.96 15.32 2.45
N GLN A 182 -18.63 15.49 1.29
CA GLN A 182 -19.04 16.83 0.83
C GLN A 182 -20.27 17.39 1.54
N GLY A 183 -20.91 16.62 2.43
CA GLY A 183 -22.05 17.10 3.22
C GLY A 183 -23.31 17.43 2.41
N ASP A 184 -23.34 17.07 1.13
CA ASP A 184 -24.39 17.38 0.17
C ASP A 184 -25.53 16.34 0.13
N GLY A 185 -25.54 15.40 1.08
CA GLY A 185 -26.55 14.35 1.16
C GLY A 185 -26.49 13.31 0.03
N GLN A 186 -25.49 13.34 -0.86
CA GLN A 186 -25.40 12.40 -1.99
C GLN A 186 -24.63 11.11 -1.67
N GLY A 187 -24.19 10.90 -0.42
CA GLY A 187 -23.57 9.65 0.03
C GLY A 187 -22.21 9.30 -0.63
N GLY A 188 -21.73 10.12 -1.58
CA GLY A 188 -20.47 9.91 -2.29
C GLY A 188 -19.34 10.72 -1.68
N GLY A 189 -18.60 10.13 -0.73
CA GLY A 189 -17.33 10.70 -0.29
C GLY A 189 -16.25 10.60 -1.37
N TYR A 190 -15.31 11.52 -1.37
CA TYR A 190 -14.08 11.42 -2.17
C TYR A 190 -12.94 10.93 -1.30
N VAL A 191 -12.03 10.15 -1.88
CA VAL A 191 -10.88 9.61 -1.18
C VAL A 191 -9.58 10.14 -1.73
N THR A 192 -8.62 10.30 -0.82
CA THR A 192 -7.26 10.74 -1.08
C THR A 192 -6.31 9.73 -0.46
N GLY A 193 -5.16 9.54 -1.10
CA GLY A 193 -4.24 8.52 -0.64
C GLY A 193 -2.92 8.49 -1.38
N SER A 194 -2.22 7.38 -1.18
CA SER A 194 -0.89 7.13 -1.73
C SER A 194 -0.82 5.73 -2.32
N VAL A 195 0.02 5.59 -3.35
CA VAL A 195 0.39 4.28 -3.91
C VAL A 195 1.86 4.03 -3.60
N TYR A 196 2.13 2.84 -3.07
CA TYR A 196 3.48 2.34 -2.85
C TYR A 196 3.72 1.17 -3.79
N TYR A 197 4.95 0.98 -4.22
CA TYR A 197 5.31 -0.11 -5.13
C TYR A 197 6.53 -0.87 -4.63
N LYS A 198 6.65 -2.11 -5.09
CA LYS A 198 7.84 -2.94 -4.96
C LYS A 198 7.96 -3.80 -6.21
N ASN A 199 9.01 -3.57 -6.99
CA ASN A 199 9.31 -4.40 -8.16
C ASN A 199 9.86 -5.75 -7.71
N PHE A 200 9.47 -6.81 -8.43
CA PHE A 200 10.09 -8.10 -8.29
C PHE A 200 11.51 -8.06 -8.85
N ALA A 201 12.41 -8.81 -8.23
CA ALA A 201 13.74 -8.96 -8.79
C ALA A 201 13.62 -9.70 -10.13
N GLN A 202 14.37 -9.25 -11.15
CA GLN A 202 14.44 -9.99 -12.40
C GLN A 202 14.98 -11.40 -12.13
N SER A 203 14.17 -12.40 -12.45
CA SER A 203 14.48 -13.80 -12.21
C SER A 203 13.99 -14.65 -13.36
N TYR A 204 14.72 -15.71 -13.68
CA TYR A 204 14.30 -16.74 -14.63
C TYR A 204 13.24 -17.69 -14.04
N VAL A 205 13.07 -17.68 -12.71
CA VAL A 205 12.12 -18.55 -12.02
C VAL A 205 10.75 -17.91 -12.09
N GLN A 206 9.73 -18.55 -12.67
CA GLN A 206 8.38 -17.98 -12.73
C GLN A 206 7.75 -17.90 -11.33
N GLN A 207 7.00 -16.83 -11.03
CA GLN A 207 6.17 -16.78 -9.83
C GLN A 207 5.17 -17.96 -9.86
N SER A 208 4.96 -18.59 -8.70
CA SER A 208 3.90 -19.58 -8.55
C SER A 208 2.54 -18.98 -8.95
N PRO A 209 1.81 -19.61 -9.89
CA PRO A 209 0.47 -19.13 -10.28
C PRO A 209 -0.56 -19.30 -9.15
N TYR A 210 -0.20 -20.06 -8.10
CA TYR A 210 -1.11 -20.45 -7.02
C TYR A 210 -1.04 -19.54 -5.80
N ARG A 211 -0.11 -18.57 -5.78
CA ARG A 211 0.18 -17.73 -4.61
C ARG A 211 0.46 -16.29 -5.00
N LYS A 212 -0.33 -15.39 -4.42
CA LYS A 212 -0.04 -13.96 -4.48
C LYS A 212 1.21 -13.63 -3.66
N CYS A 213 1.92 -12.58 -4.07
CA CYS A 213 3.23 -12.21 -3.55
C CYS A 213 3.21 -11.86 -2.05
N TRP A 214 2.06 -11.41 -1.54
CA TRP A 214 1.84 -11.10 -0.13
C TRP A 214 1.66 -12.35 0.74
N TYR A 215 1.72 -13.54 0.14
CA TYR A 215 1.82 -14.80 0.87
C TYR A 215 3.19 -15.47 0.75
N ILE A 216 4.00 -15.06 -0.22
CA ILE A 216 5.35 -15.59 -0.44
C ILE A 216 6.27 -15.03 0.66
N ARG A 217 6.94 -15.91 1.40
CA ARG A 217 7.78 -15.53 2.57
C ARG A 217 9.25 -15.31 2.25
N SER A 218 9.73 -15.78 1.10
CA SER A 218 11.13 -15.66 0.68
C SER A 218 11.25 -15.69 -0.84
N GLY A 219 12.39 -15.21 -1.35
CA GLY A 219 12.68 -15.19 -2.79
C GLY A 219 12.26 -13.89 -3.50
N PRO A 220 12.43 -13.84 -4.83
CA PRO A 220 12.33 -12.61 -5.63
C PRO A 220 10.90 -12.04 -5.72
N TYR A 221 9.90 -12.85 -5.40
CA TYR A 221 8.47 -12.51 -5.43
C TYR A 221 7.88 -12.20 -4.06
N ASN A 222 8.70 -12.10 -3.01
CA ASN A 222 8.20 -11.71 -1.69
C ASN A 222 7.85 -10.21 -1.66
N CYS A 223 6.55 -9.90 -1.61
CA CYS A 223 6.03 -8.54 -1.44
C CYS A 223 5.32 -8.33 -0.09
N ARG A 224 5.60 -9.18 0.91
CA ARG A 224 5.02 -9.02 2.24
C ARG A 224 5.50 -7.72 2.86
N ALA A 225 4.56 -7.01 3.49
CA ALA A 225 4.83 -5.85 4.32
C ALA A 225 4.01 -5.98 5.60
N SER A 226 4.70 -6.07 6.73
CA SER A 226 4.07 -6.38 8.02
C SER A 226 3.07 -5.30 8.42
N ALA A 227 3.40 -4.03 8.13
CA ALA A 227 2.52 -2.88 8.32
C ALA A 227 1.13 -3.03 7.66
N VAL A 228 1.06 -3.65 6.47
CA VAL A 228 -0.19 -3.81 5.72
C VAL A 228 -0.94 -5.07 6.16
N ILE A 229 -0.23 -6.12 6.54
CA ILE A 229 -0.81 -7.37 7.02
C ILE A 229 -1.42 -7.18 8.40
N ASP A 230 -0.63 -6.62 9.32
CA ASP A 230 -0.97 -6.47 10.74
C ASP A 230 -1.71 -5.16 11.03
N LYS A 231 -1.89 -4.28 10.02
CA LYS A 231 -2.54 -2.96 10.13
C LYS A 231 -1.92 -2.05 11.19
N THR A 232 -0.62 -2.17 11.40
CA THR A 232 0.13 -1.44 12.43
C THR A 232 0.64 -0.07 11.97
N SER A 233 0.65 0.21 10.66
CA SER A 233 1.11 1.48 10.08
C SER A 233 0.40 1.75 8.75
N LEU A 234 0.25 3.04 8.42
CA LEU A 234 -0.26 3.49 7.11
C LEU A 234 0.77 3.34 5.99
N TYR A 235 2.04 3.21 6.33
CA TYR A 235 3.13 3.17 5.37
C TYR A 235 3.70 1.76 5.30
N PRO A 236 3.68 1.12 4.12
CA PRO A 236 4.31 -0.18 3.97
C PRO A 236 5.82 -0.03 4.14
N ALA A 237 6.40 -0.87 5.00
CA ALA A 237 7.84 -1.05 5.15
C ALA A 237 8.33 -2.12 4.16
N ASP A 238 9.39 -2.86 4.49
CA ASP A 238 9.74 -4.13 3.82
C ASP A 238 10.07 -4.01 2.31
N GLY A 239 10.66 -2.87 1.94
CA GLY A 239 11.16 -2.59 0.59
C GLY A 239 10.14 -1.92 -0.34
N PHE A 240 8.94 -1.59 0.14
CA PHE A 240 8.03 -0.73 -0.59
C PHE A 240 8.53 0.71 -0.60
N LYS A 241 8.37 1.38 -1.75
CA LYS A 241 8.67 2.80 -1.91
C LYS A 241 7.45 3.55 -2.38
N LYS A 242 7.34 4.83 -2.01
CA LYS A 242 6.19 5.66 -2.36
C LYS A 242 6.26 6.06 -3.84
N LEU A 243 5.35 5.54 -4.66
CA LEU A 243 5.27 5.86 -6.07
C LEU A 243 4.67 7.25 -6.30
N GLY A 244 3.63 7.59 -5.55
CA GLY A 244 2.94 8.86 -5.70
C GLY A 244 1.66 8.95 -4.90
N THR A 245 0.86 9.98 -5.20
CA THR A 245 -0.37 10.33 -4.50
C THR A 245 -1.52 10.55 -5.47
N PHE A 246 -2.74 10.47 -4.96
CA PHE A 246 -3.96 10.77 -5.69
C PHE A 246 -4.96 11.45 -4.77
N SER A 247 -5.90 12.21 -5.35
CA SER A 247 -6.99 12.85 -4.63
C SER A 247 -8.24 12.94 -5.49
N GLY A 248 -9.40 13.12 -4.85
CA GLY A 248 -10.65 13.31 -5.58
C GLY A 248 -11.19 12.04 -6.24
N LEU A 249 -10.80 10.86 -5.77
CA LEU A 249 -11.33 9.59 -6.28
C LEU A 249 -12.69 9.34 -5.66
N ALA A 250 -13.73 9.14 -6.49
CA ALA A 250 -15.07 8.92 -5.97
C ALA A 250 -15.16 7.54 -5.28
N LYS A 251 -15.44 7.53 -3.97
CA LYS A 251 -15.46 6.29 -3.18
C LYS A 251 -16.50 5.31 -3.71
N SER A 252 -17.69 5.77 -4.05
CA SER A 252 -18.79 4.95 -4.57
C SER A 252 -18.50 4.35 -5.96
N ALA A 253 -17.65 5.00 -6.76
CA ALA A 253 -17.25 4.48 -8.07
C ALA A 253 -16.06 3.50 -7.97
N ALA A 254 -15.14 3.74 -7.02
CA ALA A 254 -13.94 2.96 -6.83
C ALA A 254 -14.09 1.74 -5.89
N PHE A 255 -15.05 1.80 -4.95
CA PHE A 255 -15.33 0.78 -3.94
C PHE A 255 -16.81 0.39 -4.02
N LYS A 256 -17.13 -0.50 -4.97
CA LYS A 256 -18.48 -0.97 -5.28
C LYS A 256 -18.96 -2.03 -4.31
#